data_AF-A0A8W8P5L0-F1
#
_entry.id   AF-A0A8W8P5L0-F1
#
_cell.length_a   1.000
_cell.length_b   1.000
_cell.length_c   1.000
_cell.angle_alpha   90.00
_cell.angle_beta   90.00
_cell.angle_gamma   90.00
#
_symmetry.space_group_name_H-M   'P 1'
#
loop_
_entity.id
_entity.type
_entity.pdbx_description
1 polymer ?
#
loop_
_entity_poly.entity_id
_entity_poly.type
_entity_poly.pdbx_seq_one_letter_code
_entity_poly.pdbx_strand_id
1 'polypeptide(L)'
;MDGPEAITLLEYAVRFYIYAEYRLCEEPIDRYDPKINAQHTQECLKQLLSLYSACDSSSKNRVEFESLYLLFNLCQTEALQHYYELPSDIRKDEVLKQTFSICLDYYLRNYIRVLKGLKSKCFTQHPLLLCAFHRNLSQLQMNALRIMAHGFSSKALKYPLHHLADQLWFDDSDACVSVCQFCGLQVQGQEWVVFLKTSFREPEKKIQSVHISGIDSLLCQRPLCKLLLHKDKPIELSVLKQRTDNSCEPRTTTVPPCGVFTEYNQSKPHSGRGRGRGRGRGRGRTGQEEKYSMAKGQSERTCQGQVSGVNLLGYESENKTNMCENNMENESVRSETNATFVKKEIKQSVLRKAERFTGESWEEELFTTEDMKIPTT
;
A
#
# COMPACT_ATOMS: atom_id res chain seq x y z
N MET A 1 3.16 -0.53 -30.39
CA MET A 1 2.64 0.76 -29.89
C MET A 1 3.84 1.67 -29.74
N ASP A 2 3.74 2.89 -30.24
CA ASP A 2 4.81 3.86 -30.08
C ASP A 2 4.90 4.30 -28.61
N GLY A 3 6.10 4.68 -28.15
CA GLY A 3 6.36 5.03 -26.74
C GLY A 3 5.35 6.04 -26.15
N PRO A 4 5.03 7.16 -26.83
CA PRO A 4 4.04 8.14 -26.35
C PRO A 4 2.60 7.61 -26.25
N GLU A 5 2.18 6.75 -27.17
CA GLU A 5 0.85 6.14 -27.15
C GLU A 5 0.73 5.15 -25.98
N ALA A 6 1.77 4.34 -25.77
CA ALA A 6 1.85 3.39 -24.66
C ALA A 6 1.81 4.11 -23.31
N ILE A 7 2.55 5.22 -23.16
CA ILE A 7 2.51 6.08 -21.97
C ILE A 7 1.07 6.55 -21.73
N THR A 8 0.44 7.17 -22.73
CA THR A 8 -0.93 7.70 -22.61
C THR A 8 -1.94 6.64 -22.19
N LEU A 9 -1.86 5.44 -22.78
CA LEU A 9 -2.75 4.33 -22.45
C LEU A 9 -2.54 3.84 -21.01
N LEU A 10 -1.29 3.69 -20.58
CA LEU A 10 -0.96 3.25 -19.22
C LEU A 10 -1.37 4.30 -18.18
N GLU A 11 -1.22 5.59 -18.49
CA GLU A 11 -1.71 6.66 -17.64
C GLU A 11 -3.22 6.53 -17.38
N TYR A 12 -4.02 6.28 -18.43
CA TYR A 12 -5.46 6.07 -18.31
C TYR A 12 -5.79 4.81 -17.52
N ALA A 13 -5.08 3.71 -17.78
CA ALA A 13 -5.28 2.45 -17.07
C ALA A 13 -5.01 2.59 -15.57
N VAL A 14 -3.89 3.20 -15.18
CA VAL A 14 -3.54 3.40 -13.76
C VAL A 14 -4.56 4.30 -13.06
N ARG A 15 -4.96 5.43 -13.66
CA ARG A 15 -5.99 6.29 -13.06
C ARG A 15 -7.31 5.55 -12.89
N PHE A 16 -7.70 4.73 -13.88
CA PHE A 16 -8.90 3.91 -13.81
C PHE A 16 -8.83 2.90 -12.67
N TYR A 17 -7.74 2.13 -12.55
CA TYR A 17 -7.65 1.10 -11.51
C TYR A 17 -7.59 1.69 -10.10
N ILE A 18 -6.90 2.82 -9.90
CA ILE A 18 -6.87 3.52 -8.61
C ILE A 18 -8.25 4.06 -8.24
N TYR A 19 -8.96 4.64 -9.22
CA TYR A 19 -10.33 5.08 -9.03
C TYR A 19 -11.28 3.92 -8.72
N ALA A 20 -11.17 2.82 -9.46
CA ALA A 20 -11.99 1.62 -9.27
C ALA A 20 -11.75 1.00 -7.90
N GLU A 21 -10.50 0.95 -7.42
CA GLU A 21 -10.17 0.44 -6.08
C GLU A 21 -10.89 1.18 -4.98
N TYR A 22 -10.93 2.51 -5.07
CA TYR A 22 -11.69 3.32 -4.12
C TYR A 22 -13.20 3.14 -4.29
N ARG A 23 -13.72 3.26 -5.52
CA ARG A 23 -15.17 3.22 -5.77
C ARG A 23 -15.82 1.88 -5.45
N LEU A 24 -15.09 0.79 -5.59
CA LEU A 24 -15.59 -0.58 -5.40
C LEU A 24 -15.09 -1.20 -4.08
N CYS A 25 -14.49 -0.42 -3.16
CA CYS A 25 -13.90 -0.95 -1.93
C CYS A 25 -14.90 -1.68 -1.00
N GLU A 26 -16.19 -1.38 -1.13
CA GLU A 26 -17.27 -2.00 -0.37
C GLU A 26 -17.99 -3.15 -1.11
N GLU A 27 -17.68 -3.36 -2.40
CA GLU A 27 -18.30 -4.43 -3.18
C GLU A 27 -17.78 -5.81 -2.75
N PRO A 28 -18.63 -6.85 -2.80
CA PRO A 28 -18.21 -8.21 -2.52
C PRO A 28 -17.26 -8.76 -3.59
N ILE A 29 -16.47 -9.78 -3.22
CA ILE A 29 -15.37 -10.32 -4.05
C ILE A 29 -15.83 -10.88 -5.40
N ASP A 30 -17.09 -11.32 -5.51
CA ASP A 30 -17.69 -11.80 -6.76
C ASP A 30 -17.97 -10.66 -7.76
N ARG A 31 -18.03 -9.41 -7.31
CA ARG A 31 -18.18 -8.21 -8.14
C ARG A 31 -16.88 -7.44 -8.34
N TYR A 32 -16.00 -7.44 -7.34
CA TYR A 32 -14.72 -6.76 -7.39
C TYR A 32 -13.65 -7.52 -6.60
N ASP A 33 -12.57 -7.93 -7.28
CA ASP A 33 -11.41 -8.53 -6.63
C ASP A 33 -10.31 -7.46 -6.43
N PRO A 34 -10.11 -6.95 -5.19
CA PRO A 34 -9.08 -5.95 -4.92
C PRO A 34 -7.66 -6.45 -5.14
N LYS A 35 -7.40 -7.76 -5.10
CA LYS A 35 -6.06 -8.31 -5.35
C LYS A 35 -5.73 -8.28 -6.83
N ILE A 36 -6.68 -8.67 -7.68
CA ILE A 36 -6.50 -8.61 -9.14
C ILE A 36 -6.32 -7.15 -9.58
N ASN A 37 -7.15 -6.24 -9.09
CA ASN A 37 -7.01 -4.81 -9.39
C ASN A 37 -5.66 -4.25 -8.91
N ALA A 38 -5.23 -4.59 -7.69
CA ALA A 38 -3.95 -4.12 -7.17
C ALA A 38 -2.77 -4.66 -7.99
N GLN A 39 -2.84 -5.92 -8.45
CA GLN A 39 -1.81 -6.52 -9.31
C GLN A 39 -1.71 -5.76 -10.64
N HIS A 40 -2.82 -5.52 -11.32
CA HIS A 40 -2.83 -4.79 -12.60
C HIS A 40 -2.41 -3.32 -12.43
N THR A 41 -2.84 -2.66 -11.35
CA THR A 41 -2.37 -1.32 -10.99
C THR A 41 -0.85 -1.30 -10.87
N GLN A 42 -0.27 -2.27 -10.15
CA GLN A 42 1.16 -2.35 -9.90
C GLN A 42 1.98 -2.62 -11.17
N GLU A 43 1.50 -3.52 -12.02
CA GLU A 43 2.11 -3.84 -13.32
C GLU A 43 2.11 -2.62 -14.24
N CYS A 44 0.95 -1.98 -14.41
CA CYS A 44 0.81 -0.80 -15.25
C CYS A 44 1.65 0.37 -14.74
N LEU A 45 1.67 0.62 -13.43
CA LEU A 45 2.52 1.65 -12.82
C LEU A 45 4.00 1.40 -13.11
N LYS A 46 4.51 0.19 -12.85
CA LYS A 46 5.93 -0.14 -13.10
C LYS A 46 6.30 0.01 -14.57
N GLN A 47 5.44 -0.47 -15.47
CA GLN A 47 5.67 -0.32 -16.90
C GLN A 47 5.68 1.15 -17.32
N LEU A 48 4.76 1.97 -16.80
CA LEU A 48 4.70 3.41 -17.08
C LEU A 48 5.97 4.14 -16.61
N LEU A 49 6.43 3.87 -15.39
CA LEU A 49 7.65 4.48 -14.86
C LEU A 49 8.91 4.08 -15.64
N SER A 50 8.97 2.82 -16.12
CA SER A 50 10.02 2.36 -17.01
C SER A 50 10.03 3.13 -18.33
N LEU A 51 8.85 3.35 -18.94
CA LEU A 51 8.73 4.14 -20.16
C LEU A 51 9.12 5.60 -19.97
N TYR A 52 8.73 6.22 -18.86
CA TYR A 52 9.16 7.59 -18.54
C TYR A 52 10.68 7.73 -18.45
N SER A 53 11.36 6.68 -17.96
CA SER A 53 12.81 6.63 -17.84
C SER A 53 13.48 6.37 -19.19
N ALA A 54 12.91 5.49 -20.01
CA ALA A 54 13.46 5.11 -21.31
C ALA A 54 13.29 6.19 -22.39
N CYS A 55 12.17 6.93 -22.37
CA CYS A 55 11.85 7.91 -23.39
C CYS A 55 12.36 9.34 -23.09
N ASP A 56 13.08 9.54 -21.97
CA ASP A 56 13.44 10.86 -21.39
C ASP A 56 12.30 11.89 -21.52
N SER A 57 11.08 11.41 -21.33
CA SER A 57 9.90 12.20 -21.63
C SER A 57 9.71 13.19 -20.50
N SER A 58 9.74 14.49 -20.81
CA SER A 58 9.22 15.55 -19.96
C SER A 58 7.69 15.50 -19.89
N SER A 59 7.12 14.31 -19.73
CA SER A 59 5.68 14.10 -19.63
C SER A 59 5.16 14.94 -18.48
N LYS A 60 4.17 15.79 -18.79
CA LYS A 60 3.53 16.69 -17.84
C LYS A 60 2.90 15.94 -16.66
N ASN A 61 2.58 14.66 -16.86
CA ASN A 61 1.93 13.83 -15.85
C ASN A 61 2.92 12.98 -15.05
N ARG A 62 4.22 12.98 -15.38
CA ARG A 62 5.19 12.10 -14.71
C ARG A 62 5.14 12.25 -13.19
N VAL A 63 5.13 13.49 -12.68
CA VAL A 63 5.02 13.80 -11.25
C VAL A 63 3.81 13.12 -10.59
N GLU A 64 2.65 13.13 -11.26
CA GLU A 64 1.43 12.50 -10.74
C GLU A 64 1.66 11.00 -10.54
N PHE A 65 2.21 10.31 -11.54
CA PHE A 65 2.40 8.86 -11.51
C PHE A 65 3.54 8.40 -10.61
N GLU A 66 4.62 9.20 -10.50
CA GLU A 66 5.65 8.98 -9.48
C GLU A 66 5.03 9.10 -8.07
N SER A 67 4.15 10.08 -7.86
CA SER A 67 3.43 10.26 -6.59
C SER A 67 2.43 9.12 -6.31
N LEU A 68 1.68 8.68 -7.33
CA LEU A 68 0.78 7.53 -7.22
C LEU A 68 1.56 6.26 -6.87
N TYR A 69 2.73 6.04 -7.48
CA TYR A 69 3.57 4.88 -7.18
C TYR A 69 4.03 4.86 -5.71
N LEU A 70 4.47 6.01 -5.18
CA LEU A 70 4.88 6.13 -3.78
C LEU A 70 3.73 5.81 -2.81
N LEU A 71 2.53 6.38 -3.04
CA LEU A 71 1.36 6.15 -2.17
C LEU A 71 0.80 4.74 -2.31
N PHE A 72 0.77 4.20 -3.53
CA PHE A 72 0.29 2.85 -3.78
C PHE A 72 1.19 1.80 -3.10
N ASN A 73 2.51 2.06 -3.06
CA ASN A 73 3.53 1.22 -2.43
C ASN A 73 3.96 1.74 -1.06
N LEU A 74 3.03 2.31 -0.30
CA LEU A 74 3.28 2.83 1.04
C LEU A 74 3.99 1.79 1.91
N CYS A 75 5.03 2.21 2.64
CA CYS A 75 5.92 1.37 3.48
C CYS A 75 6.95 0.51 2.75
N GLN A 76 6.90 0.39 1.43
CA GLN A 76 7.92 -0.37 0.71
C GLN A 76 9.20 0.46 0.65
N THR A 77 10.31 -0.13 1.07
CA THR A 77 11.60 0.58 1.10
C THR A 77 12.05 0.88 -0.32
N GLU A 78 11.69 0.01 -1.26
CA GLU A 78 11.90 0.11 -2.70
C GLU A 78 11.24 1.39 -3.27
N ALA A 79 10.05 1.75 -2.80
CA ALA A 79 9.38 2.98 -3.22
C ALA A 79 10.12 4.23 -2.70
N LEU A 80 10.57 4.21 -1.44
CA LEU A 80 11.38 5.29 -0.86
C LEU A 80 12.75 5.42 -1.53
N GLN A 81 13.36 4.30 -1.93
CA GLN A 81 14.61 4.25 -2.69
C GLN A 81 14.42 4.87 -4.08
N HIS A 82 13.39 4.43 -4.80
CA HIS A 82 13.03 4.93 -6.13
C HIS A 82 12.94 6.46 -6.16
N TYR A 83 12.35 7.08 -5.13
CA TYR A 83 12.29 8.55 -5.04
C TYR A 83 13.68 9.20 -5.22
N TYR A 84 14.73 8.68 -4.58
CA TYR A 84 16.07 9.25 -4.67
C TYR A 84 16.77 8.99 -6.01
N GLU A 85 16.33 7.97 -6.74
CA GLU A 85 16.82 7.64 -8.09
C GLU A 85 16.24 8.59 -9.14
N LEU A 86 15.16 9.32 -8.81
CA LEU A 86 14.55 10.29 -9.71
C LEU A 86 15.45 11.50 -10.00
N PRO A 87 15.40 12.02 -11.24
CA PRO A 87 16.04 13.27 -11.61
C PRO A 87 15.72 14.41 -10.63
N SER A 88 16.73 15.25 -10.34
CA SER A 88 16.62 16.35 -9.38
C SER A 88 15.46 17.30 -9.70
N ASP A 89 15.20 17.57 -10.98
CA ASP A 89 14.13 18.49 -11.39
C ASP A 89 12.73 17.94 -11.12
N ILE A 90 12.55 16.62 -11.18
CA ILE A 90 11.29 15.97 -10.81
C ILE A 90 11.12 15.99 -9.28
N ARG A 91 12.19 15.70 -8.53
CA ARG A 91 12.19 15.77 -7.05
C ARG A 91 11.97 17.17 -6.50
N LYS A 92 12.14 18.22 -7.31
CA LYS A 92 11.83 19.60 -6.90
C LYS A 92 10.33 19.90 -6.89
N ASP A 93 9.52 19.07 -7.54
CA ASP A 93 8.06 19.25 -7.55
C ASP A 93 7.47 19.13 -6.13
N GLU A 94 6.58 20.04 -5.78
CA GLU A 94 6.01 20.15 -4.44
C GLU A 94 5.03 19.01 -4.11
N VAL A 95 4.26 18.52 -5.10
CA VAL A 95 3.35 17.37 -4.91
C VAL A 95 4.16 16.12 -4.61
N LEU A 96 5.25 15.90 -5.36
CA LEU A 96 6.09 14.72 -5.17
C LEU A 96 6.87 14.79 -3.84
N LYS A 97 7.44 15.95 -3.49
CA LYS A 97 8.09 16.16 -2.18
C LYS A 97 7.16 15.89 -1.02
N GLN A 98 5.94 16.41 -1.09
CA GLN A 98 4.95 16.23 -0.04
C GLN A 98 4.52 14.76 0.05
N THR A 99 4.31 14.11 -1.10
CA THR A 99 4.05 12.67 -1.17
C THR A 99 5.15 11.85 -0.50
N PHE A 100 6.41 12.16 -0.80
CA PHE A 100 7.55 11.53 -0.14
C PHE A 100 7.57 11.78 1.37
N SER A 101 7.28 13.02 1.81
CA SER A 101 7.19 13.31 3.25
C SER A 101 6.11 12.48 3.94
N ILE A 102 4.94 12.33 3.31
CA ILE A 102 3.85 11.48 3.81
C ILE A 102 4.32 10.02 3.93
N CYS A 103 4.98 9.49 2.91
CA CYS A 103 5.51 8.12 2.93
C CYS A 103 6.53 7.93 4.06
N LEU A 104 7.40 8.93 4.27
CA LEU A 104 8.39 8.92 5.35
C LEU A 104 7.73 9.04 6.74
N ASP A 105 6.72 9.89 6.89
CA ASP A 105 5.98 10.03 8.15
C ASP A 105 5.23 8.74 8.50
N TYR A 106 4.69 8.05 7.50
CA TYR A 106 4.10 6.72 7.69
C TYR A 106 5.15 5.71 8.14
N TYR A 107 6.31 5.66 7.46
CA TYR A 107 7.42 4.78 7.82
C TYR A 107 7.89 5.00 9.27
N LEU A 108 7.91 6.25 9.71
CA LEU A 108 8.21 6.67 11.08
C LEU A 108 7.06 6.48 12.08
N ARG A 109 5.92 5.96 11.64
CA ARG A 109 4.70 5.76 12.44
C ARG A 109 4.12 7.05 13.00
N ASN A 110 4.37 8.18 12.35
CA ASN A 110 3.74 9.45 12.67
C ASN A 110 2.44 9.62 11.87
N TYR A 111 1.43 8.86 12.26
CA TYR A 111 0.15 8.77 11.53
C TYR A 111 -0.64 10.08 11.53
N ILE A 112 -0.53 10.90 12.58
CA ILE A 112 -1.18 12.21 12.63
C ILE A 112 -0.60 13.13 11.55
N ARG A 113 0.73 13.14 11.36
CA ARG A 113 1.36 13.92 10.27
C ARG A 113 1.00 13.41 8.89
N VAL A 114 0.86 12.10 8.71
CA VAL A 114 0.37 11.50 7.46
C VAL A 114 -1.01 12.08 7.11
N LEU A 115 -1.96 12.01 8.05
CA LEU A 115 -3.33 12.46 7.84
C LEU A 115 -3.41 13.99 7.68
N LYS A 116 -2.65 14.77 8.47
CA LYS A 116 -2.52 16.22 8.25
C LYS A 116 -1.97 16.55 6.86
N GLY A 117 -0.99 15.80 6.37
CA GLY A 117 -0.41 15.97 5.03
C GLY A 117 -1.43 15.71 3.92
N LEU A 118 -2.25 14.67 4.07
CA LEU A 118 -3.30 14.31 3.10
C LEU A 118 -4.49 15.29 3.11
N LYS A 119 -4.83 15.87 4.26
CA LYS A 119 -5.85 16.93 4.40
C LYS A 119 -5.37 18.32 3.91
N SER A 120 -4.13 18.44 3.42
CA SER A 120 -3.57 19.71 2.94
C SER A 120 -4.18 20.19 1.62
N LYS A 121 -4.09 21.50 1.36
CA LYS A 121 -4.54 22.11 0.09
C LYS A 121 -3.94 21.43 -1.15
N CYS A 122 -2.67 21.05 -1.10
CA CYS A 122 -1.99 20.32 -2.16
C CYS A 122 -2.75 19.03 -2.52
N PHE A 123 -3.01 18.16 -1.55
CA PHE A 123 -3.65 16.87 -1.79
C PHE A 123 -5.15 16.98 -2.12
N THR A 124 -5.86 17.98 -1.58
CA THR A 124 -7.26 18.21 -1.96
C THR A 124 -7.44 18.53 -3.46
N GLN A 125 -6.38 18.97 -4.15
CA GLN A 125 -6.39 19.18 -5.60
C GLN A 125 -6.10 17.89 -6.40
N HIS A 126 -5.73 16.79 -5.76
CA HIS A 126 -5.33 15.54 -6.40
C HIS A 126 -6.09 14.34 -5.79
N PRO A 127 -7.41 14.21 -6.05
CA PRO A 127 -8.23 13.17 -5.42
C PRO A 127 -7.80 11.74 -5.77
N LEU A 128 -7.13 11.50 -6.90
CA LEU A 128 -6.57 10.17 -7.20
C LEU A 128 -5.39 9.80 -6.28
N LEU A 129 -4.61 10.77 -5.81
CA LEU A 129 -3.57 10.51 -4.80
C LEU A 129 -4.22 10.08 -3.47
N LEU A 130 -5.34 10.71 -3.11
CA LEU A 130 -6.12 10.30 -1.93
C LEU A 130 -6.69 8.88 -2.09
N CYS A 131 -7.22 8.54 -3.28
CA CYS A 131 -7.67 7.18 -3.59
C CYS A 131 -6.53 6.16 -3.49
N ALA A 132 -5.34 6.49 -4.00
CA ALA A 132 -4.16 5.61 -3.91
C ALA A 132 -3.72 5.38 -2.45
N PHE A 133 -3.81 6.41 -1.60
CA PHE A 133 -3.51 6.28 -0.18
C PHE A 133 -4.57 5.46 0.58
N HIS A 134 -5.85 5.63 0.23
CA HIS A 134 -7.02 5.09 0.96
C HIS A 134 -6.93 3.59 1.25
N ARG A 135 -6.36 2.80 0.34
CA ARG A 135 -6.11 1.36 0.55
C ARG A 135 -5.32 1.03 1.82
N ASN A 136 -4.54 1.98 2.33
CA ASN A 136 -3.71 1.85 3.53
C ASN A 136 -4.36 2.47 4.78
N LEU A 137 -5.50 3.16 4.66
CA LEU A 137 -6.11 3.93 5.74
C LEU A 137 -6.53 3.04 6.91
N SER A 138 -7.20 1.91 6.64
CA SER A 138 -7.64 0.99 7.70
C SER A 138 -6.47 0.42 8.50
N GLN A 139 -5.35 0.12 7.81
CA GLN A 139 -4.13 -0.35 8.45
C GLN A 139 -3.45 0.76 9.26
N LEU A 140 -3.47 2.00 8.78
CA LEU A 140 -3.00 3.17 9.53
C LEU A 140 -3.80 3.34 10.81
N GLN A 141 -5.13 3.35 10.72
CA GLN A 141 -6.04 3.51 11.87
C GLN A 141 -5.77 2.45 12.93
N MET A 142 -5.68 1.17 12.53
CA MET A 142 -5.38 0.08 13.45
C MET A 142 -3.99 0.23 14.10
N ASN A 143 -2.97 0.60 13.33
CA ASN A 143 -1.62 0.81 13.86
C ASN A 143 -1.58 1.98 14.85
N ALA A 144 -2.31 3.08 14.58
CA ALA A 144 -2.42 4.21 15.47
C ALA A 144 -3.11 3.82 16.77
N LEU A 145 -4.24 3.12 16.70
CA LEU A 145 -4.95 2.59 17.88
C LEU A 145 -4.06 1.67 18.71
N ARG A 146 -3.23 0.83 18.09
CA ARG A 146 -2.26 -0.01 18.81
C ARG A 146 -1.24 0.82 19.57
N ILE A 147 -0.67 1.85 18.95
CA ILE A 147 0.29 2.76 19.59
C ILE A 147 -0.38 3.47 20.77
N MET A 148 -1.59 4.00 20.58
CA MET A 148 -2.34 4.68 21.63
C MET A 148 -2.73 3.74 22.77
N ALA A 149 -3.18 2.52 22.46
CA ALA A 149 -3.50 1.49 23.45
C ALA A 149 -2.32 1.14 24.35
N HIS A 150 -1.10 1.14 23.79
CA HIS A 150 0.13 0.91 24.54
C HIS A 150 0.61 2.15 25.31
N GLY A 151 0.60 3.33 24.68
CA GLY A 151 1.13 4.57 25.24
C GLY A 151 0.25 5.18 26.33
N PHE A 152 -1.07 5.06 26.19
CA PHE A 152 -2.07 5.62 27.12
C PHE A 152 -2.76 4.54 27.94
N SER A 153 -2.13 3.38 28.14
CA SER A 153 -2.72 2.22 28.81
C SER A 153 -3.09 2.51 30.27
N SER A 154 -4.34 2.90 30.54
CA SER A 154 -4.83 3.19 31.88
C SER A 154 -6.35 3.03 31.97
N LYS A 155 -6.84 2.48 33.09
CA LYS A 155 -8.28 2.38 33.36
C LYS A 155 -8.89 3.72 33.76
N ALA A 156 -8.07 4.66 34.23
CA ALA A 156 -8.51 5.97 34.71
C ALA A 156 -8.53 7.03 33.61
N LEU A 157 -7.68 6.88 32.57
CA LEU A 157 -7.63 7.83 31.47
C LEU A 157 -8.74 7.54 30.46
N LYS A 158 -9.38 8.60 30.01
CA LYS A 158 -10.41 8.59 28.98
C LYS A 158 -9.98 9.53 27.87
N TYR A 159 -10.13 9.09 26.63
CA TYR A 159 -9.82 9.89 25.46
C TYR A 159 -11.11 10.26 24.72
N PRO A 160 -11.33 11.54 24.35
CA PRO A 160 -12.55 11.93 23.63
C PRO A 160 -12.67 11.21 22.28
N LEU A 161 -13.77 10.50 22.08
CA LEU A 161 -14.01 9.69 20.87
C LEU A 161 -14.13 10.57 19.62
N HIS A 162 -14.84 11.70 19.68
CA HIS A 162 -15.00 12.59 18.53
C HIS A 162 -13.65 13.13 18.02
N HIS A 163 -12.74 13.46 18.95
CA HIS A 163 -11.40 13.92 18.61
C HIS A 163 -10.57 12.79 18.01
N LEU A 164 -10.71 11.55 18.51
CA LEU A 164 -10.09 10.38 17.90
C LEU A 164 -10.61 10.13 16.48
N ALA A 165 -11.93 10.28 16.28
CA ALA A 165 -12.59 10.10 15.00
C ALA A 165 -12.02 11.07 13.96
N ASP A 166 -11.93 12.37 14.27
CA ASP A 166 -11.33 13.35 13.36
C ASP A 166 -9.83 13.10 13.13
N GLN A 167 -9.07 12.85 14.21
CA GLN A 167 -7.62 12.64 14.13
C GLN A 167 -7.24 11.44 13.27
N LEU A 168 -8.06 10.37 13.28
CA LEU A 168 -7.84 9.15 12.51
C LEU A 168 -8.67 9.08 11.23
N TRP A 169 -9.30 10.19 10.85
CA TRP A 169 -10.05 10.34 9.60
C TRP A 169 -11.18 9.31 9.43
N PHE A 170 -11.96 9.11 10.49
CA PHE A 170 -13.26 8.46 10.41
C PHE A 170 -14.31 9.49 9.98
N ASP A 171 -15.32 9.07 9.22
CA ASP A 171 -16.41 9.97 8.80
C ASP A 171 -17.31 10.37 9.97
N ASP A 172 -17.52 9.45 10.92
CA ASP A 172 -18.31 9.70 12.11
C ASP A 172 -17.79 8.92 13.33
N SER A 173 -18.40 9.22 14.48
CA SER A 173 -18.05 8.56 15.74
C SER A 173 -18.44 7.08 15.76
N ASP A 174 -19.49 6.67 15.06
CA ASP A 174 -19.97 5.28 15.04
C ASP A 174 -19.02 4.36 14.28
N ALA A 175 -18.45 4.83 13.17
CA ALA A 175 -17.37 4.18 12.45
C ALA A 175 -16.14 4.02 13.34
N CYS A 176 -15.78 5.06 14.10
CA CYS A 176 -14.69 5.01 15.06
C CYS A 176 -14.96 3.99 16.18
N VAL A 177 -16.17 3.97 16.77
CA VAL A 177 -16.59 2.97 17.76
C VAL A 177 -16.44 1.56 17.21
N SER A 178 -16.94 1.33 16.00
CA SER A 178 -16.92 0.02 15.35
C SER A 178 -15.49 -0.51 15.22
N VAL A 179 -14.55 0.33 14.77
CA VAL A 179 -13.14 -0.05 14.65
C VAL A 179 -12.46 -0.21 16.02
N CYS A 180 -12.75 0.65 17.00
CA CYS A 180 -12.24 0.49 18.36
C CYS A 180 -12.67 -0.85 18.97
N GLN A 181 -13.95 -1.20 18.87
CA GLN A 181 -14.50 -2.47 19.38
C GLN A 181 -13.94 -3.67 18.62
N PHE A 182 -13.77 -3.55 17.31
CA PHE A 182 -13.13 -4.58 16.48
C PHE A 182 -11.68 -4.86 16.93
N CYS A 183 -10.97 -3.81 17.38
CA CYS A 183 -9.64 -3.93 18.00
C CYS A 183 -9.68 -4.31 19.49
N GLY A 184 -10.84 -4.64 20.07
CA GLY A 184 -11.00 -5.02 21.48
C GLY A 184 -10.98 -3.87 22.49
N LEU A 185 -10.92 -2.62 22.03
CA LEU A 185 -10.94 -1.43 22.88
C LEU A 185 -12.36 -1.16 23.40
N GLN A 186 -12.43 -0.59 24.61
CA GLN A 186 -13.70 -0.29 25.26
C GLN A 186 -14.08 1.17 25.01
N VAL A 187 -15.33 1.39 24.61
CA VAL A 187 -15.92 2.72 24.44
C VAL A 187 -17.01 2.89 25.50
N GLN A 188 -16.86 3.91 26.36
CA GLN A 188 -17.81 4.22 27.42
C GLN A 188 -18.77 5.33 26.96
N GLY A 189 -20.08 5.04 27.02
CA GLY A 189 -21.12 6.02 26.76
C GLY A 189 -21.11 6.64 25.35
N GLN A 190 -20.46 5.97 24.37
CA GLN A 190 -20.26 6.49 23.01
C GLN A 190 -19.49 7.84 22.92
N GLU A 191 -18.83 8.26 24.01
CA GLU A 191 -18.09 9.53 24.05
C GLU A 191 -16.61 9.34 24.34
N TRP A 192 -16.25 8.25 25.03
CA TRP A 192 -14.93 8.09 25.62
C TRP A 192 -14.31 6.74 25.24
N VAL A 193 -13.11 6.77 24.68
CA VAL A 193 -12.30 5.57 24.47
C VAL A 193 -11.39 5.35 25.66
N VAL A 194 -11.36 4.13 26.18
CA VAL A 194 -10.42 3.72 27.23
C VAL A 194 -9.35 2.82 26.62
N PHE A 195 -8.13 3.33 26.62
CA PHE A 195 -6.97 2.62 26.09
C PHE A 195 -6.39 1.68 27.15
N LEU A 196 -6.37 0.38 26.82
CA LEU A 196 -5.73 -0.64 27.65
C LEU A 196 -4.92 -1.57 26.75
N LYS A 197 -3.62 -1.66 27.01
CA LYS A 197 -2.71 -2.56 26.28
C LYS A 197 -3.21 -4.02 26.27
N THR A 198 -3.77 -4.48 27.39
CA THR A 198 -4.29 -5.86 27.54
C THR A 198 -5.58 -6.11 26.78
N SER A 199 -6.33 -5.06 26.43
CA SER A 199 -7.61 -5.18 25.72
C SER A 199 -7.43 -5.11 24.21
N PHE A 200 -6.35 -4.47 23.72
CA PHE A 200 -6.09 -4.39 22.29
C PHE A 200 -5.85 -5.78 21.70
N ARG A 201 -6.54 -6.07 20.61
CA ARG A 201 -6.42 -7.31 19.82
C ARG A 201 -6.17 -6.94 18.38
N GLU A 202 -5.13 -7.51 17.80
CA GLU A 202 -4.97 -7.45 16.35
C GLU A 202 -6.06 -8.36 15.74
N PRO A 203 -6.97 -7.83 14.91
CA PRO A 203 -8.05 -8.63 14.36
C PRO A 203 -7.52 -9.65 13.35
N GLU A 204 -8.06 -10.87 13.39
CA GLU A 204 -7.68 -11.93 12.42
C GLU A 204 -8.16 -11.61 11.01
N LYS A 205 -9.29 -10.91 10.89
CA LYS A 205 -9.85 -10.44 9.63
C LYS A 205 -9.38 -9.02 9.37
N LYS A 206 -9.01 -8.72 8.12
CA LYS A 206 -8.75 -7.34 7.71
C LYS A 206 -10.00 -6.50 7.92
N ILE A 207 -9.81 -5.28 8.42
CA ILE A 207 -10.85 -4.26 8.43
C ILE A 207 -11.22 -3.98 6.98
N GLN A 208 -12.51 -4.06 6.67
CA GLN A 208 -13.02 -3.70 5.35
C GLN A 208 -12.78 -2.20 5.11
N SER A 209 -12.23 -1.87 3.95
CA SER A 209 -12.13 -0.47 3.53
C SER A 209 -13.52 0.05 3.19
N VAL A 210 -13.83 1.24 3.68
CA VAL A 210 -15.12 1.92 3.47
C VAL A 210 -14.88 3.25 2.77
N HIS A 211 -15.89 3.77 2.09
CA HIS A 211 -15.84 5.11 1.52
C HIS A 211 -15.59 6.16 2.60
N ILE A 212 -15.07 7.31 2.15
CA ILE A 212 -14.72 8.44 3.02
C ILE A 212 -15.35 9.68 2.39
N SER A 213 -16.33 10.25 3.08
CA SER A 213 -17.14 11.38 2.64
C SER A 213 -16.32 12.55 2.08
N GLY A 214 -15.16 12.82 2.70
CA GLY A 214 -14.23 13.86 2.24
C GLY A 214 -13.61 13.57 0.88
N ILE A 215 -13.28 12.31 0.58
CA ILE A 215 -12.76 11.91 -0.73
C ILE A 215 -13.88 11.91 -1.77
N ASP A 216 -15.06 11.39 -1.43
CA ASP A 216 -16.23 11.40 -2.31
C ASP A 216 -16.63 12.82 -2.72
N SER A 217 -16.65 13.75 -1.77
CA SER A 217 -16.94 15.16 -2.02
C SER A 217 -15.98 15.77 -3.04
N LEU A 218 -14.69 15.41 -3.00
CA LEU A 218 -13.68 15.87 -3.95
C LEU A 218 -13.82 15.20 -5.33
N LEU A 219 -14.20 13.92 -5.36
CA LEU A 219 -14.46 13.20 -6.61
C LEU A 219 -15.70 13.75 -7.32
N CYS A 220 -16.78 14.06 -6.58
CA CYS A 220 -18.02 14.62 -7.13
C CYS A 220 -17.84 16.01 -7.75
N GLN A 221 -16.85 16.78 -7.32
CA GLN A 221 -16.56 18.11 -7.88
C GLN A 221 -15.94 18.05 -9.28
N ARG A 222 -15.57 16.87 -9.78
CA ARG A 222 -14.87 16.70 -11.06
C ARG A 222 -15.58 15.65 -11.93
N PRO A 223 -15.85 15.94 -13.22
CA PRO A 223 -16.41 14.93 -14.10
C PRO A 223 -15.40 13.81 -14.31
N LEU A 224 -15.88 12.57 -14.29
CA LEU A 224 -15.04 11.36 -14.35
C LEU A 224 -14.10 11.37 -15.57
N CYS A 225 -14.57 11.86 -16.71
CA CYS A 225 -13.75 11.97 -17.91
C CYS A 225 -12.53 12.88 -17.73
N LYS A 226 -12.66 13.98 -16.99
CA LYS A 226 -11.52 14.86 -16.68
C LYS A 226 -10.56 14.21 -15.69
N LEU A 227 -11.11 13.50 -14.70
CA LEU A 227 -10.32 12.78 -13.71
C LEU A 227 -9.45 11.69 -14.34
N LEU A 228 -10.01 10.90 -15.26
CA LEU A 228 -9.30 9.74 -15.83
C LEU A 228 -8.46 10.09 -17.07
N LEU A 229 -8.94 11.01 -17.91
CA LEU A 229 -8.32 11.23 -19.22
C LEU A 229 -7.48 12.50 -19.29
N HIS A 230 -7.57 13.41 -18.31
CA HIS A 230 -6.91 14.71 -18.33
C HIS A 230 -7.13 15.49 -19.65
N LYS A 231 -8.25 15.23 -20.35
CA LYS A 231 -8.63 15.94 -21.56
C LYS A 231 -9.56 17.09 -21.19
N ASP A 232 -9.11 18.32 -21.40
CA ASP A 232 -9.99 19.50 -21.41
C ASP A 232 -10.87 19.57 -22.67
N LYS A 233 -10.61 18.72 -23.67
CA LYS A 233 -11.49 18.60 -24.83
C LYS A 233 -12.74 17.81 -24.46
N PRO A 234 -13.95 18.31 -24.76
CA PRO A 234 -15.16 17.52 -24.61
C PRO A 234 -15.01 16.24 -25.42
N ILE A 235 -15.25 15.10 -24.78
CA ILE A 235 -15.38 13.84 -25.50
C ILE A 235 -16.61 13.99 -26.38
N GLU A 236 -16.41 13.96 -27.70
CA GLU A 236 -17.52 13.92 -28.63
C GLU A 236 -18.26 12.59 -28.42
N LEU A 237 -19.47 12.67 -27.85
CA LEU A 237 -20.29 11.50 -27.50
C LEU A 237 -20.65 10.62 -28.71
N SER A 238 -20.40 11.11 -29.92
CA SER A 238 -20.45 10.41 -31.21
C SER A 238 -19.49 9.20 -31.27
N VAL A 239 -18.32 9.28 -30.61
CA VAL A 239 -17.27 8.23 -30.64
C VAL A 239 -17.66 7.02 -29.80
N LEU A 240 -18.46 7.19 -28.75
CA LEU A 240 -18.95 6.09 -27.91
C LEU A 240 -20.18 5.38 -28.50
N LYS A 241 -20.85 5.97 -29.50
CA LYS A 241 -22.06 5.42 -30.13
C LYS A 241 -21.78 4.48 -31.32
N GLN A 242 -20.52 4.29 -31.72
CA GLN A 242 -20.18 3.48 -32.89
C GLN A 242 -20.00 1.97 -32.59
N ARG A 243 -20.35 1.50 -31.39
CA ARG A 243 -20.44 0.05 -31.11
C ARG A 243 -21.68 -0.28 -30.29
N THR A 244 -22.85 -0.17 -30.92
CA THR A 244 -24.04 -0.97 -30.57
C THR A 244 -24.82 -1.29 -31.83
N ASP A 245 -24.21 -2.05 -32.74
CA ASP A 245 -24.98 -2.93 -33.62
C ASP A 245 -24.69 -4.36 -33.18
N ASN A 246 -25.44 -4.79 -32.18
CA ASN A 246 -25.92 -6.16 -32.05
C ASN A 246 -27.16 -6.10 -31.15
N SER A 247 -28.29 -6.38 -31.80
CA SER A 247 -29.62 -6.46 -31.24
C SER A 247 -29.70 -7.34 -29.99
N CYS A 248 -30.33 -6.81 -28.94
CA CYS A 248 -31.08 -7.63 -27.98
C CYS A 248 -32.38 -6.91 -27.66
N GLU A 249 -33.49 -7.53 -28.07
CA GLU A 249 -34.88 -7.16 -27.79
C GLU A 249 -35.19 -7.01 -26.29
N PRO A 250 -36.26 -6.28 -25.93
CA PRO A 250 -36.66 -6.11 -24.54
C PRO A 250 -37.31 -7.39 -24.00
N ARG A 251 -36.73 -7.99 -22.95
CA ARG A 251 -37.44 -9.01 -22.16
C ARG A 251 -38.37 -8.35 -21.15
N THR A 252 -39.65 -8.31 -21.51
CA THR A 252 -40.76 -8.51 -20.58
C THR A 252 -40.65 -9.89 -19.95
N THR A 253 -40.39 -9.97 -18.65
CA THR A 253 -40.86 -11.11 -17.84
C THR A 253 -40.98 -10.71 -16.38
N THR A 254 -42.20 -10.82 -15.88
CA THR A 254 -42.66 -10.64 -14.50
C THR A 254 -41.88 -11.50 -13.51
N VAL A 255 -41.38 -10.91 -12.43
CA VAL A 255 -40.82 -11.61 -11.27
C VAL A 255 -41.95 -11.93 -10.28
N PRO A 256 -42.17 -13.19 -9.86
CA PRO A 256 -43.07 -13.49 -8.74
C PRO A 256 -42.35 -13.29 -7.39
N PRO A 257 -43.06 -12.94 -6.31
CA PRO A 257 -42.45 -12.77 -5.00
C PRO A 257 -42.42 -14.12 -4.25
N CYS A 258 -41.23 -14.54 -3.81
CA CYS A 258 -41.05 -15.63 -2.85
C CYS A 258 -39.60 -15.57 -2.36
N GLY A 259 -39.24 -15.78 -1.10
CA GLY A 259 -39.95 -16.26 0.07
C GLY A 259 -38.90 -16.44 1.18
N VAL A 260 -39.35 -16.41 2.43
CA VAL A 260 -38.55 -16.56 3.65
C VAL A 260 -38.09 -18.02 3.83
N PHE A 261 -37.02 -18.22 4.63
CA PHE A 261 -36.46 -19.46 5.22
C PHE A 261 -35.39 -20.19 4.37
N THR A 262 -34.34 -20.82 4.90
CA THR A 262 -33.92 -21.22 6.27
C THR A 262 -32.42 -21.53 6.25
N GLU A 263 -31.81 -21.56 7.44
CA GLU A 263 -30.47 -22.08 7.75
C GLU A 263 -30.10 -23.39 7.03
N TYR A 264 -28.82 -23.55 6.68
CA TYR A 264 -28.26 -24.87 6.37
C TYR A 264 -26.92 -25.10 7.10
N ASN A 265 -26.99 -26.06 8.03
CA ASN A 265 -25.88 -26.62 8.78
C ASN A 265 -24.93 -27.41 7.87
N GLN A 266 -23.61 -27.21 8.05
CA GLN A 266 -22.59 -28.05 7.44
C GLN A 266 -22.38 -29.33 8.24
N SER A 267 -22.87 -30.45 7.71
CA SER A 267 -22.55 -31.81 8.17
C SER A 267 -21.36 -32.39 7.41
N LYS A 268 -20.31 -32.80 8.16
CA LYS A 268 -19.17 -33.61 7.68
C LYS A 268 -19.60 -35.04 7.34
N PRO A 269 -18.93 -35.74 6.39
CA PRO A 269 -19.00 -37.19 6.32
C PRO A 269 -17.83 -37.86 7.04
N HIS A 270 -18.17 -38.92 7.77
CA HIS A 270 -17.27 -39.91 8.35
C HIS A 270 -16.95 -41.03 7.33
N SER A 271 -15.72 -41.54 7.38
CA SER A 271 -15.39 -42.93 7.01
C SER A 271 -14.52 -43.55 8.10
N GLY A 272 -15.01 -44.63 8.74
CA GLY A 272 -14.26 -45.48 9.67
C GLY A 272 -13.26 -46.39 8.96
N ARG A 273 -12.52 -47.34 9.55
CA ARG A 273 -12.30 -47.87 10.91
C ARG A 273 -10.95 -48.62 10.81
N GLY A 274 -10.15 -48.65 11.87
CA GLY A 274 -9.01 -49.58 11.97
C GLY A 274 -8.41 -49.59 13.38
N ARG A 275 -8.64 -50.67 14.13
CA ARG A 275 -8.16 -50.90 15.50
C ARG A 275 -6.70 -51.37 15.51
N GLY A 276 -5.91 -50.96 16.51
CA GLY A 276 -4.60 -51.53 16.84
C GLY A 276 -4.08 -51.01 18.18
N ARG A 277 -3.42 -51.87 18.96
CA ARG A 277 -3.30 -51.84 20.43
C ARG A 277 -1.98 -51.23 20.95
N GLY A 278 -2.06 -50.39 21.99
CA GLY A 278 -1.34 -50.45 23.28
C GLY A 278 0.20 -50.49 23.42
N ARG A 279 0.66 -49.86 24.54
CA ARG A 279 1.98 -49.86 25.23
C ARG A 279 2.99 -48.83 24.66
N GLY A 280 3.73 -48.00 25.39
CA GLY A 280 3.94 -47.75 26.82
C GLY A 280 5.35 -47.13 27.03
N ARG A 281 5.46 -46.09 27.88
CA ARG A 281 6.62 -45.61 28.69
C ARG A 281 7.96 -45.13 28.07
N GLY A 282 8.50 -44.06 28.68
CA GLY A 282 9.94 -43.68 28.78
C GLY A 282 10.26 -42.33 28.13
N ARG A 283 10.48 -41.19 28.83
CA ARG A 283 11.63 -40.72 29.65
C ARG A 283 13.01 -40.95 29.02
N GLY A 284 13.73 -39.86 28.72
CA GLY A 284 15.19 -39.83 28.49
C GLY A 284 15.71 -38.50 27.91
N ARG A 285 16.66 -37.87 28.60
CA ARG A 285 17.41 -36.64 28.25
C ARG A 285 18.75 -37.00 27.57
N THR A 286 19.48 -35.96 27.13
CA THR A 286 20.92 -35.86 26.75
C THR A 286 21.26 -36.33 25.32
N GLY A 287 22.17 -35.74 24.54
CA GLY A 287 23.19 -34.71 24.74
C GLY A 287 23.85 -34.36 23.38
N GLN A 288 24.84 -33.46 23.42
CA GLN A 288 25.60 -32.83 22.31
C GLN A 288 26.29 -33.81 21.34
N GLU A 289 26.58 -33.34 20.11
CA GLU A 289 27.96 -33.23 19.60
C GLU A 289 28.05 -32.45 18.27
N GLU A 290 29.01 -31.52 18.23
CA GLU A 290 29.50 -30.78 17.05
C GLU A 290 30.46 -31.65 16.23
N LYS A 291 30.51 -31.49 14.89
CA LYS A 291 31.77 -31.60 14.12
C LYS A 291 31.77 -30.67 12.89
N TYR A 292 32.73 -29.75 12.89
CA TYR A 292 33.25 -29.04 11.72
C TYR A 292 34.09 -29.98 10.83
N SER A 293 34.11 -29.71 9.52
CA SER A 293 35.30 -30.00 8.71
C SER A 293 35.43 -29.01 7.54
N MET A 294 36.60 -28.38 7.45
CA MET A 294 37.08 -27.54 6.36
C MET A 294 37.79 -28.39 5.30
N ALA A 295 37.71 -28.00 4.02
CA ALA A 295 38.66 -28.41 3.00
C ALA A 295 39.04 -27.22 2.10
N LYS A 296 40.35 -26.97 2.00
CA LYS A 296 41.04 -26.03 1.10
C LYS A 296 41.66 -26.81 -0.07
N GLY A 297 41.88 -26.13 -1.20
CA GLY A 297 42.84 -26.51 -2.25
C GLY A 297 42.51 -25.79 -3.56
N GLN A 298 43.12 -24.63 -3.85
CA GLN A 298 44.40 -24.40 -4.55
C GLN A 298 44.27 -24.32 -6.08
N SER A 299 44.82 -23.23 -6.61
CA SER A 299 44.83 -22.75 -7.99
C SER A 299 46.14 -23.08 -8.71
N GLU A 300 46.09 -23.39 -10.01
CA GLU A 300 47.25 -23.28 -10.91
C GLU A 300 46.84 -22.71 -12.28
N ARG A 301 47.70 -21.87 -12.85
CA ARG A 301 47.61 -21.24 -14.18
C ARG A 301 48.69 -21.84 -15.09
N THR A 302 48.41 -21.98 -16.39
CA THR A 302 49.41 -21.90 -17.48
C THR A 302 48.79 -21.45 -18.80
N CYS A 303 49.60 -20.77 -19.63
CA CYS A 303 49.27 -20.11 -20.89
C CYS A 303 49.90 -20.85 -22.10
N GLN A 304 49.28 -20.77 -23.30
CA GLN A 304 49.86 -20.51 -24.65
C GLN A 304 48.87 -20.89 -25.76
N GLY A 305 48.95 -20.28 -26.95
CA GLY A 305 47.90 -20.32 -27.98
C GLY A 305 48.32 -20.55 -29.45
N GLN A 306 47.36 -20.19 -30.34
CA GLN A 306 47.35 -19.99 -31.81
C GLN A 306 46.85 -21.08 -32.80
N VAL A 307 45.68 -20.75 -33.39
CA VAL A 307 45.22 -20.71 -34.82
C VAL A 307 45.11 -21.99 -35.68
N SER A 308 43.89 -22.34 -36.11
CA SER A 308 43.39 -22.31 -37.52
C SER A 308 42.12 -23.16 -37.76
N GLY A 309 41.29 -22.75 -38.75
CA GLY A 309 40.44 -23.67 -39.54
C GLY A 309 38.94 -23.71 -39.23
N VAL A 310 38.11 -23.84 -40.27
CA VAL A 310 36.68 -23.48 -40.32
C VAL A 310 35.77 -24.71 -40.51
N ASN A 311 34.56 -24.63 -39.91
CA ASN A 311 33.22 -25.12 -40.34
C ASN A 311 32.44 -26.20 -39.55
N LEU A 312 31.23 -25.75 -39.16
CA LEU A 312 29.90 -26.35 -39.07
C LEU A 312 29.56 -27.52 -38.11
N LEU A 313 28.55 -27.21 -37.27
CA LEU A 313 27.46 -28.03 -36.71
C LEU A 313 27.77 -28.95 -35.52
N GLY A 314 27.17 -28.58 -34.37
CA GLY A 314 26.71 -29.54 -33.36
C GLY A 314 26.98 -29.16 -31.90
N TYR A 315 25.91 -28.92 -31.14
CA TYR A 315 25.74 -29.16 -29.68
C TYR A 315 26.68 -28.41 -28.72
N GLU A 316 26.19 -27.36 -28.06
CA GLU A 316 25.55 -27.35 -26.72
C GLU A 316 26.53 -27.13 -25.55
N SER A 317 26.13 -26.16 -24.71
CA SER A 317 26.57 -25.88 -23.34
C SER A 317 28.07 -25.71 -23.05
N GLU A 318 28.51 -24.46 -22.90
CA GLU A 318 29.26 -23.96 -21.72
C GLU A 318 29.56 -22.46 -21.90
N ASN A 319 29.68 -21.72 -20.78
CA ASN A 319 29.95 -20.27 -20.66
C ASN A 319 28.80 -19.25 -20.85
N LYS A 320 27.65 -19.46 -20.21
CA LYS A 320 26.71 -18.36 -19.86
C LYS A 320 26.82 -17.87 -18.40
N THR A 321 27.60 -18.54 -17.56
CA THR A 321 27.70 -18.26 -16.12
C THR A 321 28.60 -17.06 -15.81
N ASN A 322 29.73 -16.90 -16.50
CA ASN A 322 30.72 -15.87 -16.18
C ASN A 322 30.39 -14.43 -16.64
N MET A 323 29.42 -14.21 -17.53
CA MET A 323 28.91 -12.85 -17.82
C MET A 323 27.74 -12.45 -16.92
N CYS A 324 26.93 -13.41 -16.48
CA CYS A 324 25.83 -13.15 -15.55
C CYS A 324 26.34 -12.93 -14.13
N GLU A 325 27.41 -13.61 -13.70
CA GLU A 325 28.00 -13.42 -12.38
C GLU A 325 28.71 -12.08 -12.24
N ASN A 326 29.46 -11.62 -13.26
CA ASN A 326 30.08 -10.29 -13.23
C ASN A 326 29.07 -9.14 -13.34
N ASN A 327 27.94 -9.35 -14.04
CA ASN A 327 26.84 -8.37 -14.08
C ASN A 327 25.98 -8.44 -12.80
N MET A 328 25.75 -9.63 -12.22
CA MET A 328 25.07 -9.79 -10.93
C MET A 328 25.91 -9.27 -9.77
N GLU A 329 27.24 -9.41 -9.79
CA GLU A 329 28.12 -8.84 -8.76
C GLU A 329 28.18 -7.31 -8.89
N ASN A 330 28.20 -6.75 -10.11
CA ASN A 330 28.12 -5.29 -10.29
C ASN A 330 26.73 -4.73 -9.98
N GLU A 331 25.63 -5.44 -10.26
CA GLU A 331 24.27 -5.07 -9.84
C GLU A 331 24.03 -5.31 -8.33
N SER A 332 24.65 -6.34 -7.74
CA SER A 332 24.61 -6.64 -6.30
C SER A 332 25.40 -5.60 -5.51
N VAL A 333 26.60 -5.24 -5.97
CA VAL A 333 27.41 -4.18 -5.35
C VAL A 333 26.75 -2.82 -5.54
N ARG A 334 26.12 -2.54 -6.70
CA ARG A 334 25.34 -1.31 -6.93
C ARG A 334 24.06 -1.27 -6.10
N SER A 335 23.37 -2.39 -5.91
CA SER A 335 22.17 -2.47 -5.07
C SER A 335 22.51 -2.44 -3.57
N GLU A 336 23.63 -3.00 -3.11
CA GLU A 336 24.10 -2.89 -1.73
C GLU A 336 24.61 -1.48 -1.40
N THR A 337 25.35 -0.85 -2.31
CA THR A 337 25.79 0.55 -2.14
C THR A 337 24.61 1.52 -2.18
N ASN A 338 23.63 1.32 -3.07
CA ASN A 338 22.38 2.08 -3.09
C ASN A 338 21.53 1.83 -1.84
N ALA A 339 21.41 0.59 -1.37
CA ALA A 339 20.69 0.27 -0.14
C ALA A 339 21.35 0.90 1.10
N THR A 340 22.68 0.96 1.14
CA THR A 340 23.44 1.60 2.23
C THR A 340 23.32 3.12 2.18
N PHE A 341 23.41 3.71 0.99
CA PHE A 341 23.16 5.14 0.76
C PHE A 341 21.74 5.54 1.16
N VAL A 342 20.73 4.75 0.77
CA VAL A 342 19.34 5.06 1.11
C VAL A 342 19.04 4.81 2.58
N LYS A 343 19.61 3.78 3.22
CA LYS A 343 19.54 3.68 4.70
C LYS A 343 20.15 4.90 5.37
N LYS A 344 21.26 5.44 4.84
CA LYS A 344 21.90 6.66 5.34
C LYS A 344 21.06 7.91 5.07
N GLU A 345 20.44 8.07 3.91
CA GLU A 345 19.61 9.23 3.57
C GLU A 345 18.23 9.19 4.23
N ILE A 346 17.63 8.01 4.37
CA ILE A 346 16.46 7.82 5.24
C ILE A 346 16.88 8.17 6.66
N LYS A 347 17.97 7.62 7.20
CA LYS A 347 18.47 7.97 8.54
C LYS A 347 18.74 9.47 8.68
N GLN A 348 19.36 10.12 7.70
CA GLN A 348 19.60 11.56 7.72
C GLN A 348 18.30 12.37 7.61
N SER A 349 17.34 11.94 6.79
CA SER A 349 16.03 12.59 6.68
C SER A 349 15.22 12.42 7.97
N VAL A 350 15.35 11.28 8.64
CA VAL A 350 14.82 11.02 9.97
C VAL A 350 15.51 11.91 11.01
N LEU A 351 16.84 12.03 10.97
CA LEU A 351 17.61 12.91 11.86
C LEU A 351 17.26 14.39 11.66
N ARG A 352 17.26 14.88 10.41
CA ARG A 352 16.81 16.24 10.04
C ARG A 352 15.39 16.52 10.50
N LYS A 353 14.50 15.53 10.42
CA LYS A 353 13.14 15.64 10.96
C LYS A 353 13.18 15.69 12.49
N ALA A 354 13.91 14.80 13.17
CA ALA A 354 14.06 14.78 14.63
C ALA A 354 14.63 16.10 15.20
N GLU A 355 15.57 16.74 14.50
CA GLU A 355 16.12 18.05 14.87
C GLU A 355 15.06 19.17 14.79
N ARG A 356 14.09 19.08 13.86
CA ARG A 356 12.92 19.98 13.85
C ARG A 356 11.98 19.70 15.02
N PHE A 357 11.81 18.44 15.43
CA PHE A 357 10.98 18.08 16.59
C PHE A 357 11.51 18.63 17.93
N THR A 358 12.82 18.87 18.04
CA THR A 358 13.40 19.51 19.24
C THR A 358 13.29 21.03 19.27
N GLY A 359 12.86 21.66 18.16
CA GLY A 359 12.75 23.12 18.02
C GLY A 359 11.33 23.69 18.05
N GLU A 360 10.31 22.86 17.89
CA GLU A 360 8.89 23.25 17.99
C GLU A 360 8.32 22.68 19.30
N SER A 361 7.89 23.57 20.20
CA SER A 361 7.29 23.20 21.49
C SER A 361 5.92 22.55 21.26
N TRP A 362 5.87 21.22 21.29
CA TRP A 362 4.63 20.44 21.14
C TRP A 362 3.64 20.64 22.30
N GLU A 363 4.06 21.24 23.40
CA GLU A 363 3.25 21.41 24.61
C GLU A 363 2.23 22.54 24.48
N GLU A 364 2.47 23.56 23.65
CA GLU A 364 1.58 24.73 23.51
C GLU A 364 0.40 24.49 22.55
N GLU A 365 0.56 23.62 21.54
CA GLU A 365 -0.53 23.30 20.58
C GLU A 365 -1.49 22.19 21.08
N LEU A 366 -1.07 21.34 22.03
CA LEU A 366 -1.92 20.24 22.52
C LEU A 366 -2.89 20.64 23.65
N PHE A 367 -2.70 21.82 24.25
CA PHE A 367 -3.49 22.31 25.38
C PHE A 367 -3.81 23.80 25.24
N THR A 368 -4.43 24.22 24.12
CA THR A 368 -5.14 25.50 24.12
C THR A 368 -6.36 25.37 25.02
N THR A 369 -6.32 26.07 26.16
CA THR A 369 -7.33 26.10 27.23
C THR A 369 -8.67 26.72 26.83
N GLU A 370 -8.93 26.96 25.55
CA GLU A 370 -10.15 27.61 25.07
C GLU A 370 -11.35 26.64 24.94
N ASP A 371 -11.13 25.33 24.76
CA ASP A 371 -12.21 24.36 24.54
C ASP A 371 -12.79 23.72 25.82
N MET A 372 -12.35 24.13 27.01
CA MET A 372 -12.86 23.63 28.30
C MET A 372 -13.69 24.67 29.08
N LYS A 373 -14.50 25.50 28.40
CA LYS A 373 -15.56 26.28 29.07
C LYS A 373 -16.88 25.54 29.01
N ILE A 374 -17.15 24.74 30.06
CA ILE A 374 -18.49 24.30 30.42
C ILE A 374 -19.28 25.55 30.84
N PRO A 375 -20.45 25.86 30.26
CA PRO A 375 -21.24 26.99 30.72
C PRO A 375 -21.84 26.66 32.09
N THR A 376 -21.36 27.35 33.11
CA THR A 376 -22.08 27.48 34.39
C THR A 376 -23.13 28.58 34.28
N THR A 377 -24.31 28.25 34.80
CA THR A 377 -25.58 28.99 34.94
C THR A 377 -26.43 29.18 33.70
#